data_AF-A0A656GIP0-F1
#
_entry.id   AF-A0A656GIP0-F1
#
_cell.length_a   1.000
_cell.length_b   1.000
_cell.length_c   1.000
_cell.angle_alpha   90.00
_cell.angle_beta   90.00
_cell.angle_gamma   90.00
#
_symmetry.space_group_name_H-M   'P 1'
#
loop_
_entity.id
_entity.type
_entity.pdbx_description
1 polymer ?
#
loop_
_entity_poly.entity_id
_entity_poly.type
_entity_poly.pdbx_seq_one_letter_code
_entity_poly.pdbx_strand_id
1 'polypeptide(L)' 'MSINSDLTVLIVEDDPHVLLGCQQALALEDIASEGVSSAEDALKRIGDNFAGIVISDIRLPGIDGLEL' A
#
# COMPACT_ATOMS: atom_id res chain seq x y z
N MET A 1 26.35 -9.03 -3.87
CA MET A 1 25.53 -8.39 -2.82
C MET A 1 24.22 -8.01 -3.48
N SER A 2 23.26 -8.93 -3.55
CA SER A 2 21.94 -8.61 -4.11
C SER A 2 20.99 -8.43 -2.94
N ILE A 3 20.81 -7.18 -2.53
CA ILE A 3 19.70 -6.79 -1.68
C ILE A 3 18.55 -6.58 -2.64
N ASN A 4 17.86 -7.65 -3.02
CA ASN A 4 16.52 -7.53 -3.54
C ASN A 4 15.62 -8.26 -2.55
N SER A 5 15.43 -7.63 -1.40
CA SER A 5 14.25 -7.89 -0.59
C SER A 5 13.11 -7.39 -1.48
N ASP A 6 12.34 -8.30 -2.09
CA ASP A 6 11.32 -7.96 -3.08
C ASP A 6 10.47 -6.78 -2.57
N LEU A 7 10.70 -5.60 -3.15
CA LEU A 7 10.07 -4.36 -2.74
C LEU A 7 8.60 -4.45 -3.14
N THR A 8 7.73 -4.58 -2.15
CA THR A 8 6.28 -4.60 -2.34
C THR A 8 5.69 -3.24 -2.04
N VAL A 9 4.79 -2.78 -2.92
CA VAL A 9 4.00 -1.57 -2.71
C VAL A 9 2.76 -1.91 -1.88
N LEU A 10 2.58 -1.25 -0.73
CA LEU A 10 1.36 -1.33 0.05
C LEU A 10 0.40 -0.21 -0.37
N ILE A 11 -0.79 -0.57 -0.83
CA ILE A 11 -1.85 0.38 -1.21
C ILE A 11 -2.90 0.41 -0.10
N VAL A 12 -3.25 1.61 0.37
CA VAL A 12 -4.28 1.88 1.38
C VAL A 12 -5.43 2.61 0.71
N GLU A 13 -6.52 1.90 0.49
CA GLU A 13 -7.67 2.37 -0.29
C GLU A 13 -8.93 1.62 0.15
N ASP A 14 -9.96 2.35 0.58
CA ASP A 14 -11.20 1.77 1.10
C ASP A 14 -12.16 1.34 -0.01
N ASP A 15 -12.07 1.92 -1.22
CA ASP A 15 -12.84 1.48 -2.37
C ASP A 15 -12.17 0.27 -3.07
N PRO A 16 -12.79 -0.93 -3.05
CA PRO A 16 -12.20 -2.13 -3.63
C PRO A 16 -12.00 -2.05 -5.15
N HIS A 17 -12.77 -1.23 -5.87
CA HIS A 17 -12.59 -1.03 -7.31
C HIS A 17 -11.37 -0.15 -7.60
N VAL A 18 -11.16 0.91 -6.81
CA VAL A 18 -9.98 1.78 -6.93
C VAL A 18 -8.73 0.98 -6.56
N LEU A 19 -8.79 0.24 -5.46
CA LEU A 19 -7.69 -0.63 -5.01
C LEU A 19 -7.29 -1.64 -6.10
N LEU A 20 -8.28 -2.33 -6.69
CA LEU A 20 -8.04 -3.27 -7.78
C LEU A 20 -7.40 -2.58 -9.00
N GLY A 21 -7.88 -1.38 -9.36
CA GLY A 21 -7.31 -0.60 -10.46
C GLY A 21 -5.85 -0.25 -10.23
N CYS A 22 -5.49 0.18 -9.01
CA CYS A 22 -4.10 0.45 -8.63
C CYS A 22 -3.22 -0.81 -8.69
N GLN A 23 -3.71 -1.94 -8.17
CA GLN A 23 -2.97 -3.21 -8.22
C GLN A 23 -2.75 -3.68 -9.66
N GLN A 24 -3.77 -3.56 -10.51
CA GLN A 24 -3.64 -3.89 -11.93
C GLN A 24 -2.62 -2.99 -12.64
N ALA A 25 -2.63 -1.69 -12.37
CA ALA A 25 -1.67 -0.75 -12.95
C ALA A 25 -0.23 -1.08 -12.56
N LEU A 26 0.03 -1.43 -11.29
CA LEU A 26 1.35 -1.84 -10.83
C LEU A 26 1.78 -3.19 -11.41
N ALA A 27 0.84 -4.15 -11.52
CA ALA A 27 1.11 -5.45 -12.10
C ALA A 27 1.52 -5.38 -13.59
N LEU A 28 1.03 -4.38 -14.34
CA LEU A 28 1.46 -4.15 -15.74
C LEU A 28 2.95 -3.80 -15.86
N GLU A 29 3.54 -3.25 -14.80
CA GLU A 29 4.95 -2.87 -14.72
C GLU A 29 5.79 -3.90 -13.94
N ASP A 30 5.25 -5.10 -13.70
CA ASP A 30 5.86 -6.17 -12.89
C ASP A 30 6.20 -5.73 -11.45
N ILE A 31 5.46 -4.75 -10.91
CA ILE A 31 5.64 -4.25 -9.54
C ILE A 31 4.71 -5.02 -8.59
N ALA A 32 5.30 -5.69 -7.60
CA ALA A 32 4.54 -6.39 -6.56
C ALA A 32 3.74 -5.38 -5.71
N SER A 33 2.47 -5.67 -5.47
CA SER A 33 1.61 -4.83 -4.63
C SER A 33 0.65 -5.61 -3.75
N GLU A 34 0.38 -5.07 -2.57
CA GLU A 34 -0.60 -5.57 -1.61
C GLU A 34 -1.59 -4.45 -1.25
N GLY A 35 -2.84 -4.82 -1.02
CA GLY A 35 -3.91 -3.89 -0.65
C GLY A 35 -4.40 -4.05 0.78
N VAL A 36 -4.72 -2.93 1.42
CA VAL A 36 -5.47 -2.84 2.68
C VAL A 36 -6.56 -1.76 2.56
N SER A 37 -7.66 -1.94 3.28
CA SER A 37 -8.84 -1.07 3.17
C SER A 37 -8.93 0.02 4.24
N SER A 38 -7.90 0.19 5.07
CA SER A 38 -7.87 1.18 6.14
C SER A 38 -6.44 1.55 6.51
N ALA A 39 -6.24 2.80 6.95
CA ALA A 39 -4.95 3.28 7.45
C ALA A 39 -4.51 2.50 8.69
N GLU A 40 -5.44 2.08 9.54
CA GLU A 40 -5.18 1.27 10.73
C GLU A 40 -4.61 -0.10 10.37
N ASP A 41 -5.09 -0.74 9.30
CA ASP A 41 -4.54 -2.00 8.81
C ASP A 41 -3.17 -1.81 8.15
N ALA A 42 -2.94 -0.64 7.53
CA ALA A 42 -1.64 -0.27 7.02
C ALA A 42 -0.62 -0.11 8.16
N LEU A 43 -0.95 0.62 9.23
CA LEU A 43 -0.09 0.82 10.40
C LEU A 43 0.30 -0.48 11.10
N LYS A 44 -0.54 -1.52 11.06
CA LYS A 44 -0.18 -2.85 11.59
C LYS A 44 0.89 -3.55 10.75
N ARG A 45 1.02 -3.20 9.47
CA ARG A 45 2.02 -3.75 8.54
C ARG A 45 3.27 -2.88 8.42
N ILE A 46 3.10 -1.56 8.49
CA ILE A 46 4.18 -0.56 8.45
C ILE A 46 4.81 -0.50 9.84
N GLY A 47 5.73 -1.41 10.12
CA GLY A 47 6.60 -1.34 11.31
C GLY A 47 7.91 -0.60 11.02
N ASP A 48 8.76 -0.48 12.05
CA ASP A 48 10.07 0.20 12.00
C ASP A 48 11.03 -0.30 10.91
N ASN A 49 10.79 -1.51 10.39
CA ASN A 49 11.60 -2.18 9.37
C ASN A 49 10.86 -2.39 8.05
N PHE A 50 9.74 -1.68 7.81
CA PHE A 50 9.03 -1.77 6.54
C PHE A 50 9.90 -1.25 5.40
N ALA A 51 10.46 -2.18 4.62
CA ALA A 51 11.29 -1.89 3.46
C ALA A 51 10.42 -1.93 2.20
N GLY A 52 9.56 -0.92 2.03
CA GLY A 52 8.59 -0.86 0.94
C GLY A 52 8.12 0.55 0.60
N ILE A 53 7.20 0.64 -0.36
CA ILE A 53 6.54 1.90 -0.76
C ILE A 53 5.10 1.84 -0.24
N VAL A 54 4.59 2.94 0.30
CA VAL A 54 3.18 3.07 0.70
C VAL A 54 2.50 4.07 -0.23
N ILE A 55 1.34 3.69 -0.76
CA ILE A 55 0.42 4.56 -1.49
C ILE A 55 -0.87 4.60 -0.68
N SER A 56 -1.26 5.78 -0.20
CA SER A 56 -2.51 5.95 0.56
C SER A 56 -3.41 6.92 -0.17
N ASP A 57 -4.71 6.62 -0.22
CA ASP A 57 -5.69 7.66 -0.48
C ASP A 57 -5.69 8.67 0.67
N ILE A 58 -5.92 9.94 0.34
CA ILE A 58 -6.01 11.04 1.30
C ILE A 58 -7.33 10.95 2.06
N ARG A 59 -8.43 10.49 1.43
CA ARG A 59 -9.78 10.55 2.00
C ARG A 59 -10.22 9.21 2.59
N LEU A 60 -9.38 8.63 3.44
CA LEU A 60 -9.74 7.41 4.16
C LEU A 60 -10.71 7.70 5.33
N PRO A 61 -11.66 6.80 5.62
CA PRO A 61 -12.49 6.89 6.81
C PRO A 61 -11.67 6.52 8.07
N GLY A 62 -11.76 7.33 9.13
CA GLY A 62 -11.00 7.11 10.37
C GLY A 62 -9.72 7.95 10.38
N ILE A 63 -8.56 7.29 10.48
CA ILE A 63 -7.26 7.95 10.25
C ILE A 63 -7.15 8.27 8.77
N ASP A 64 -6.97 9.56 8.43
CA ASP A 64 -6.78 9.96 7.05
C ASP A 64 -5.37 9.60 6.55
N GLY A 65 -5.19 9.52 5.23
CA GLY A 65 -3.89 9.15 4.65
C GLY A 65 -2.79 10.19 4.84
N LEU A 66 -3.08 11.35 5.42
CA LEU A 66 -2.10 12.37 5.77
C LEU A 66 -1.50 12.15 7.17
N GLU A 67 -2.29 11.56 8.07
CA GLU A 67 -1.88 11.17 9.42
C GLU A 67 -1.19 9.79 9.48
N LEU A 68 -1.27 9.01 8.40
CA LEU A 68 -0.56 7.74 8.19
C LEU A 68 0.96 7.93 8.04
#